data_AF-A0A958SA76-F1
#
_entry.id   AF-A0A958SA76-F1
#
_cell.length_a   1.000
_cell.length_b   1.000
_cell.length_c   1.000
_cell.angle_alpha   90.00
_cell.angle_beta   90.00
_cell.angle_gamma   90.00
#
_symmetry.space_group_name_H-M   'P 1'
#
loop_
_entity.id
_entity.type
_entity.pdbx_description
1 polymer ?
#
loop_
_entity_poly.entity_id
_entity_poly.type
_entity_poly.pdbx_seq_one_letter_code
_entity_poly.pdbx_strand_id
1 'polypeptide(L)' 'MNIQTANRIKSVNEYYFSKKMKEIDSLNKTGDRVINLGIGSPDLAPESHVISTLLDSAQAMNHHAYQSYKG' A
#
# COMPACT_ATOMS: atom_id res chain seq x y z
N MET A 1 -11.21 -31.68 1.82
CA MET A 1 -10.11 -31.14 2.65
C MET A 1 -10.67 -30.00 3.47
N ASN A 2 -10.66 -30.10 4.80
CA ASN A 2 -11.14 -29.04 5.69
C ASN A 2 -9.92 -28.30 6.22
N ILE A 3 -9.67 -27.06 5.76
CA ILE A 3 -8.52 -26.27 6.22
C ILE A 3 -8.96 -25.49 7.44
N GLN A 4 -8.48 -25.90 8.61
CA GLN A 4 -8.72 -25.20 9.85
C GLN A 4 -7.70 -24.06 10.03
N THR A 5 -8.20 -22.84 10.14
CA THR A 5 -7.37 -21.64 10.31
C THR A 5 -6.96 -21.43 11.77
N ALA A 6 -5.84 -20.72 11.96
CA ALA A 6 -5.37 -20.34 13.29
C ALA A 6 -6.35 -19.39 13.99
N ASN A 7 -6.52 -19.53 15.31
CA ASN A 7 -7.46 -18.70 16.09
C ASN A 7 -7.19 -17.19 15.96
N ARG A 8 -5.93 -16.77 15.77
CA ARG A 8 -5.56 -15.35 15.62
C ARG A 8 -6.24 -14.68 14.45
N ILE A 9 -6.54 -15.39 13.36
CA ILE A 9 -7.19 -14.76 12.19
C ILE A 9 -8.67 -14.45 12.46
N LYS A 10 -9.27 -15.06 13.48
CA LYS A 10 -10.69 -14.85 13.81
C LYS A 10 -11.00 -13.42 14.25
N SER A 11 -10.01 -12.67 14.76
CA SER A 11 -10.17 -11.25 15.12
C SER A 11 -9.90 -10.28 13.97
N VAL A 12 -9.37 -10.77 12.84
CA VAL A 12 -9.13 -9.95 11.66
C VAL A 12 -10.47 -9.71 10.97
N ASN A 13 -10.88 -8.45 10.93
CA ASN A 13 -12.08 -8.01 10.24
C ASN A 13 -11.70 -7.29 8.95
N GLU A 14 -12.66 -7.12 8.04
CA GLU A 14 -12.43 -6.30 6.84
C GLU A 14 -12.00 -4.89 7.24
N TYR A 15 -10.93 -4.42 6.61
CA TYR A 15 -10.39 -3.08 6.82
C TYR A 15 -11.40 -2.00 6.47
N TYR A 16 -11.59 -1.02 7.35
CA TYR A 16 -12.60 0.04 7.19
C TYR A 16 -12.54 0.74 5.82
N PHE A 17 -11.35 1.16 5.38
CA PHE A 17 -11.22 1.88 4.11
C PHE A 17 -11.40 1.00 2.87
N SER A 18 -11.30 -0.33 2.98
CA SER A 18 -11.71 -1.23 1.89
C SER A 18 -13.19 -1.00 1.55
N LYS A 19 -14.04 -0.89 2.57
CA LYS A 19 -15.47 -0.63 2.39
C LYS A 19 -15.71 0.82 1.93
N LYS A 20 -15.07 1.78 2.60
CA LYS A 20 -15.30 3.20 2.33
C LYS A 20 -14.86 3.63 0.92
N MET A 21 -13.75 3.09 0.41
CA MET A 21 -13.30 3.40 -0.94
C MET A 21 -14.23 2.85 -2.03
N LYS A 22 -14.85 1.68 -1.81
CA LYS A 22 -15.87 1.13 -2.72
C LYS A 22 -17.12 2.01 -2.78
N GLU A 23 -17.55 2.53 -1.64
CA GLU A 23 -18.68 3.47 -1.54
C GLU A 23 -18.38 4.77 -2.29
N ILE A 24 -17.19 5.36 -2.05
CA ILE A 24 -16.74 6.57 -2.74
C ILE A 24 -16.65 6.37 -4.27
N ASP A 25 -16.12 5.22 -4.71
CA ASP A 25 -16.06 4.88 -6.14
C ASP A 25 -17.46 4.78 -6.76
N SER A 26 -18.43 4.25 -6.00
CA SER A 26 -19.82 4.13 -6.45
C SER A 26 -20.48 5.51 -6.59
N LEU A 27 -20.24 6.41 -5.64
CA LEU A 27 -20.71 7.82 -5.68
C LEU A 27 -20.06 8.60 -6.83
N ASN A 28 -18.75 8.42 -7.05
CA ASN A 28 -18.07 9.08 -8.16
C ASN A 28 -18.61 8.60 -9.52
N LYS A 29 -18.99 7.32 -9.64
CA LYS A 29 -19.63 6.76 -10.85
C LYS A 29 -21.03 7.31 -11.09
N THR A 30 -21.78 7.69 -10.05
CA THR A 30 -23.09 8.36 -10.18
C THR A 30 -22.98 9.86 -10.45
N GLY A 31 -21.75 10.42 -10.46
CA GLY A 31 -21.48 11.83 -10.72
C GLY A 31 -21.32 12.67 -9.45
N ASP A 32 -21.46 12.07 -8.27
CA ASP A 32 -21.23 12.71 -6.98
C ASP A 32 -19.72 12.82 -6.77
N ARG A 33 -19.12 13.93 -7.22
CA ARG A 33 -17.67 14.18 -7.14
C ARG A 33 -17.21 14.30 -5.68
N VAL A 34 -16.87 13.19 -5.04
CA VAL A 34 -16.51 13.13 -3.62
C VAL A 34 -15.10 13.71 -3.40
N ILE A 35 -14.99 14.71 -2.51
CA ILE A 35 -13.71 15.18 -1.98
C ILE A 35 -13.31 14.25 -0.82
N ASN A 36 -12.24 13.48 -1.00
CA ASN A 36 -11.77 12.51 -0.02
C ASN A 36 -10.58 13.04 0.79
N LEU A 37 -10.83 13.41 2.04
CA LEU A 37 -9.81 13.80 3.03
C LEU A 37 -9.57 12.70 4.08
N GLY A 38 -10.07 11.47 3.84
CA GLY A 38 -10.05 10.39 4.80
C GLY A 38 -8.78 9.55 4.82
N ILE A 39 -7.93 9.66 3.79
CA ILE A 39 -6.67 8.92 3.67
C ILE A 39 -5.50 9.87 3.46
N GLY A 40 -4.46 9.75 4.29
CA GLY A 40 -3.22 10.53 4.19
C GLY A 40 -2.30 10.02 3.08
N SER A 41 -2.81 9.89 1.86
CA SER A 41 -1.97 9.61 0.69
C SER A 41 -1.35 10.92 0.24
N PRO A 42 0.00 11.03 0.16
CA PRO A 42 0.63 12.15 -0.52
C PRO A 42 0.10 12.28 -1.94
N ASP A 43 -0.19 13.51 -2.34
CA ASP A 43 -0.65 13.89 -3.67
C ASP A 43 0.51 14.06 -4.65
N LEU A 44 1.67 14.49 -4.14
CA LEU A 44 2.88 14.69 -4.92
C LEU A 44 3.76 13.43 -4.96
N ALA A 45 4.45 13.26 -6.08
CA ALA A 45 5.47 12.23 -6.21
C ALA A 45 6.66 12.50 -5.27
N PRO A 46 7.44 11.45 -4.91
CA PRO A 46 8.71 11.65 -4.23
C PRO A 46 9.66 12.56 -5.04
N GLU A 47 10.54 13.26 -4.34
CA GLU A 47 11.59 14.08 -4.95
C GLU A 47 12.45 13.29 -5.94
N SER A 48 12.82 13.92 -7.07
CA SER A 48 13.52 13.21 -8.16
C SER A 48 14.85 12.59 -7.73
N HIS A 49 15.57 13.22 -6.80
CA HIS A 49 16.83 12.70 -6.29
C HIS A 49 16.64 11.37 -5.54
N VAL A 50 15.52 11.20 -4.81
CA VAL A 50 15.20 9.96 -4.09
C VAL A 50 14.98 8.82 -5.08
N ILE A 51 14.23 9.09 -6.15
CA ILE A 51 13.99 8.12 -7.22
C ILE A 51 15.30 7.73 -7.91
N SER A 52 16.15 8.71 -8.23
CA SER A 52 17.47 8.46 -8.84
C SER A 52 18.34 7.59 -7.94
N THR A 53 18.46 7.92 -6.65
CA THR A 53 19.26 7.15 -5.70
C THR A 53 18.76 5.70 -5.57
N LEU A 54 17.43 5.49 -5.58
CA LEU A 54 16.86 4.14 -5.59
C LEU A 54 17.26 3.36 -6.85
N LEU A 55 17.18 4.00 -8.03
CA LEU A 55 17.57 3.38 -9.30
C LEU A 55 19.06 3.02 -9.32
N ASP A 56 19.93 3.95 -8.93
CA ASP A 56 21.37 3.73 -8.87
C ASP A 56 21.71 2.57 -7.94
N SER A 57 21.08 2.52 -6.77
CA SER A 57 21.24 1.42 -5.81
C SER A 57 20.75 0.09 -6.36
N ALA A 58 19.63 0.06 -7.06
CA ALA A 58 19.07 -1.16 -7.66
C ALA A 58 19.93 -1.72 -8.81
N GLN A 59 20.72 -0.85 -9.47
CA GLN A 59 21.64 -1.26 -10.55
C GLN A 59 22.98 -1.79 -10.05
N ALA A 60 23.32 -1.59 -8.77
CA ALA A 60 24.59 -2.05 -8.22
C ALA A 60 24.68 -3.58 -8.22
N MET A 61 25.72 -4.11 -8.89
CA MET A 61 25.88 -5.55 -9.12
C MET A 61 25.93 -6.40 -7.84
N ASN A 62 26.26 -5.83 -6.69
CA ASN A 62 26.38 -6.53 -5.41
C ASN A 62 25.17 -6.34 -4.48
N HIS A 63 24.17 -5.53 -4.85
CA HIS A 63 23.01 -5.23 -3.99
C HIS A 63 21.88 -6.26 -4.06
N HIS A 64 21.96 -7.24 -4.97
CA HIS A 64 21.00 -8.34 -5.07
C HIS A 64 21.18 -9.41 -3.99
N ALA A 65 22.35 -9.44 -3.33
CA ALA A 65 22.69 -10.44 -2.35
C ALA A 65 22.08 -10.13 -0.98
N TYR A 66 22.00 -11.15 -0.12
CA TYR A 66 21.56 -10.96 1.26
C TYR A 66 22.43 -9.94 1.98
N GLN A 67 21.79 -8.97 2.60
CA GLN A 67 22.43 -8.03 3.52
C GLN A 67 22.72 -8.73 4.85
N SER A 68 23.61 -8.12 5.64
CA SER A 68 23.83 -8.50 7.04
C SER A 68 22.51 -8.47 7.81
N TYR A 69 22.33 -9.41 8.74
CA TYR A 69 21.18 -9.43 9.66
C TYR A 69 21.10 -8.21 10.58
N LYS A 70 22.18 -7.43 10.63
CA LYS A 70 22.21 -6.10 11.26
C LYS A 70 22.36 -5.10 10.13
N GLY A 71 21.26 -4.41 9.82
CA GLY A 71 21.27 -3.12 9.14
C GLY A 71 21.54 -2.00 10.14
#